data_AF-A0A376WZ29-F1
#
_entry.id   AF-A0A376WZ29-F1
#
_cell.length_a   1.000
_cell.length_b   1.000
_cell.length_c   1.000
_cell.angle_alpha   90.00
_cell.angle_beta   90.00
_cell.angle_gamma   90.00
#
_symmetry.space_group_name_H-M   'P 1'
#
loop_
_entity.id
_entity.type
_entity.pdbx_description
1 polymer ?
#
loop_
_entity_poly.entity_id
_entity_poly.type
_entity_poly.pdbx_seq_one_letter_code
_entity_poly.pdbx_strand_id
1 'polypeptide(L)' 'MALNLDTLGLSATVTAEGISAPDYQTILDTLTSYFQQIYGQ' A
#
# COMPACT_ATOMS: atom_id res chain seq x y z
N MET A 1 -5.58 0.08 -16.40
CA MET A 1 -5.27 -0.94 -15.38
C MET A 1 -5.31 -0.26 -14.02
N ALA A 2 -5.97 -0.88 -13.04
CA ALA A 2 -6.04 -0.35 -11.68
C ALA A 2 -4.93 -0.97 -10.83
N LEU A 3 -4.46 -0.23 -9.83
CA LEU A 3 -3.50 -0.70 -8.85
C LEU A 3 -4.19 -1.72 -7.91
N ASN A 4 -3.61 -2.91 -7.76
CA ASN A 4 -4.18 -3.94 -6.88
C ASN A 4 -3.61 -3.79 -5.46
N LEU A 5 -4.37 -3.13 -4.58
CA LEU A 5 -3.94 -2.82 -3.22
C LEU A 5 -3.79 -4.06 -2.33
N ASP A 6 -4.57 -5.11 -2.57
CA ASP A 6 -4.44 -6.38 -1.84
C ASP A 6 -3.08 -7.03 -2.10
N THR A 7 -2.63 -7.05 -3.36
CA THR A 7 -1.30 -7.59 -3.71
C THR A 7 -0.15 -6.74 -3.19
N LEU A 8 -0.41 -5.47 -2.90
CA LEU A 8 0.58 -4.53 -2.38
C LEU A 8 0.56 -4.47 -0.85
N GLY A 9 -0.33 -5.21 -0.18
CA GLY A 9 -0.49 -5.15 1.27
C GLY A 9 -0.99 -3.79 1.77
N LEU A 10 -1.61 -3.00 0.90
CA LEU A 10 -2.12 -1.66 1.19
C LEU A 10 -3.64 -1.63 1.35
N SER A 11 -4.32 -2.78 1.25
CA SER A 11 -5.76 -2.87 1.46
C SER A 11 -6.11 -2.79 2.95
N ALA A 12 -7.33 -2.33 3.21
CA ALA A 12 -7.87 -2.33 4.56
C ALA A 12 -8.10 -3.77 5.02
N THR A 13 -7.65 -4.08 6.23
CA THR A 13 -7.82 -5.39 6.86
C THR A 13 -8.86 -5.32 7.96
N VAL A 14 -9.68 -6.37 8.06
CA VAL A 14 -10.64 -6.51 9.16
C VAL A 14 -9.95 -7.25 10.29
N THR A 15 -9.75 -6.56 11.40
CA THR A 15 -9.18 -7.10 12.63
C THR A 15 -10.27 -7.31 13.67
N ALA A 16 -9.97 -8.01 14.77
CA ALA A 16 -10.89 -8.17 15.89
C ALA A 16 -11.30 -6.84 16.54
N GLU A 17 -10.50 -5.79 16.36
CA GLU A 17 -10.73 -4.43 16.89
C GLU A 17 -11.46 -3.51 15.91
N GLY A 18 -11.64 -3.92 14.65
CA GLY A 18 -12.30 -3.13 13.60
C GLY A 18 -11.56 -3.13 12.26
N ILE A 19 -11.89 -2.17 11.40
CA ILE A 19 -11.22 -1.98 10.10
C ILE A 19 -9.92 -1.20 10.34
N SER A 20 -8.79 -1.81 10.01
CA SER A 20 -7.47 -1.18 10.05
C SER A 20 -6.93 -1.03 8.63
N ALA A 21 -6.46 0.16 8.28
CA ALA A 21 -5.88 0.45 6.97
C ALA A 21 -4.60 1.27 7.16
N PRO A 22 -3.59 1.11 6.28
CA PRO A 22 -2.45 1.99 6.31
C PRO A 22 -2.87 3.43 6.03
N ASP A 23 -2.24 4.37 6.73
CA ASP A 23 -2.49 5.78 6.52
C ASP A 23 -1.94 6.25 5.16
N TYR A 24 -2.35 7.45 4.74
CA TYR A 24 -1.95 8.02 3.46
C TYR A 24 -0.44 8.11 3.28
N GLN A 25 0.30 8.45 4.33
CA GLN A 25 1.76 8.61 4.24
C GLN A 25 2.44 7.26 4.04
N THR A 26 1.98 6.23 4.74
CA THR A 26 2.43 4.84 4.57
C THR A 26 2.16 4.33 3.15
N ILE A 27 0.97 4.62 2.61
CA ILE A 27 0.62 4.27 1.22
C ILE A 27 1.56 4.97 0.24
N LEU A 28 1.76 6.28 0.39
CA LEU A 28 2.60 7.06 -0.51
C LEU A 28 4.05 6.55 -0.50
N ASP A 29 4.63 6.35 0.69
CA ASP A 29 6.00 5.85 0.86
C ASP A 29 6.19 4.49 0.19
N THR A 30 5.27 3.56 0.45
CA THR A 30 5.30 2.21 -0.12
C THR A 30 5.24 2.23 -1.64
N LEU A 31 4.33 3.03 -2.22
CA LEU A 31 4.22 3.15 -3.67
C LEU A 31 5.47 3.78 -4.27
N THR A 32 5.96 4.89 -3.72
CA THR A 32 7.19 5.54 -4.18
C THR A 32 8.38 4.57 -4.14
N SER A 33 8.52 3.78 -3.08
CA SER A 33 9.55 2.74 -2.96
C SER A 33 9.43 1.68 -4.05
N TYR A 34 8.23 1.16 -4.32
CA TYR A 34 8.02 0.20 -5.41
C TYR A 34 8.36 0.79 -6.78
N PHE A 35 7.95 2.03 -7.04
CA PHE A 35 8.30 2.72 -8.29
C PHE A 35 9.83 2.89 -8.42
N GLN A 36 10.54 3.29 -7.36
CA GLN A 36 11.99 3.43 -7.39
C GLN A 36 12.72 2.10 -7.63
N GLN A 37 12.21 0.98 -7.09
CA GLN A 37 12.81 -0.34 -7.32
C GLN A 37 12.69 -0.80 -8.77
N ILE A 38 11.57 -0.49 -9.43
CA ILE A 38 11.34 -0.87 -10.83
C ILE A 38 12.15 0.03 -11.77
N TYR A 39 12.15 1.33 -11.50
CA TYR A 39 12.67 2.32 -12.43
C TYR A 39 14.10 2.76 -12.15
N GLY A 40 14.66 2.43 -10.97
CA GLY A 40 16.04 2.70 -10.58
C GLY A 40 16.47 4.12 -10.93
N GLN A 41 16.15 5.07 -10.04
CA GLN A 41 16.48 6.50 -10.20
C GLN A 41 17.83 6.74 -10.88
#